data_AF-A0A9D2ZRK8-F1
#
_entry.id   AF-A0A9D2ZRK8-F1
#
_cell.length_a   1.000
_cell.length_b   1.000
_cell.length_c   1.000
_cell.angle_alpha   90.00
_cell.angle_beta   90.00
_cell.angle_gamma   90.00
#
_symmetry.space_group_name_H-M   'P 1'
#
loop_
_entity.id
_entity.type
_entity.pdbx_description
1 polymer ?
#
loop_
_entity_poly.entity_id
_entity_poly.type
_entity_poly.pdbx_seq_one_letter_code
_entity_poly.pdbx_strand_id
1 'polypeptide(L)'
;MLIDESNVVHAIEKLKSNRAAAQTVAAGSRAPEPRNAAEPQSAAEPRGVAGLQSVAQPQVAGQEAESARAAAPLRVVAPEPATVGRARTLGMPEWLAGQLAGGGLVRGAVTAMADCPAAVVDILAHVTANGGCAAVVGYPKLALAAIAAAGGELSRLIIVPDPAPHVGAVLSTLAEGLDLVVYVPVRRVTPTFARPVEARLRKSSCALLSCGAPWPGARLNLDVRVSGVHGLGRGSGRIRSVGVTGRVWGKGQPPQRITAELTGRRDGAGSQVDQGRIEVAL
;
A
#
# COMPACT_ATOMS: atom_id res chain seq x y z
N MET A 1 -27.02 14.71 -17.69
CA MET A 1 -26.21 15.44 -16.69
C MET A 1 -24.76 15.10 -16.98
N LEU A 2 -24.15 15.85 -17.92
CA LEU A 2 -22.77 15.64 -18.35
C LEU A 2 -21.85 16.13 -17.24
N ILE A 3 -21.02 15.26 -16.70
CA ILE A 3 -19.91 15.65 -15.82
C ILE A 3 -18.72 15.93 -16.73
N ASP A 4 -18.22 17.15 -16.59
CA ASP A 4 -17.16 17.78 -17.36
C ASP A 4 -15.85 16.97 -17.37
N GLU A 5 -15.55 16.33 -18.52
CA GLU A 5 -14.30 15.60 -18.78
C GLU A 5 -13.05 16.48 -18.60
N SER A 6 -13.21 17.80 -18.66
CA SER A 6 -12.14 18.78 -18.51
C SER A 6 -11.52 18.75 -17.10
N ASN A 7 -12.31 18.47 -16.06
CA ASN A 7 -11.84 18.59 -14.67
C ASN A 7 -10.88 17.45 -14.25
N VAL A 8 -11.07 16.24 -14.80
CA VAL A 8 -10.19 15.09 -14.55
C VAL A 8 -8.90 15.21 -15.35
N VAL A 9 -8.99 15.65 -16.61
CA VAL A 9 -7.81 15.91 -17.46
C VAL A 9 -6.98 17.05 -16.87
N HIS A 10 -7.62 18.09 -16.32
CA HIS A 10 -6.92 19.21 -15.68
C HIS A 10 -6.22 18.80 -14.37
N ALA A 11 -6.79 17.87 -13.59
CA ALA A 11 -6.11 17.30 -12.42
C ALA A 11 -4.87 16.46 -12.81
N ILE A 12 -4.94 15.73 -13.93
CA ILE A 12 -3.84 14.92 -14.48
C ILE A 12 -2.72 15.81 -15.07
N GLU A 13 -3.09 16.88 -15.80
CA GLU A 13 -2.17 17.89 -16.33
C GLU A 13 -1.47 18.66 -15.19
N LYS A 14 -2.20 19.03 -14.14
CA LYS A 14 -1.65 19.72 -12.97
C LYS A 14 -0.64 18.85 -12.19
N LEU A 15 -0.86 17.53 -12.12
CA LEU A 15 0.09 16.56 -11.55
C LEU A 15 1.33 16.35 -12.43
N LYS A 16 1.20 16.40 -13.77
CA LYS A 16 2.34 16.34 -14.70
C LYS A 16 3.15 17.63 -14.72
N SER A 17 2.50 18.79 -14.69
CA SER A 17 3.15 20.12 -14.70
C SER A 17 3.96 20.37 -13.41
N ASN A 18 3.42 19.96 -12.26
CA ASN A 18 4.14 20.05 -10.99
C ASN A 18 5.39 19.13 -10.94
N ARG A 19 5.40 18.05 -11.73
CA ARG A 19 6.56 17.16 -11.92
C ARG A 19 7.63 17.78 -12.85
N ALA A 20 7.24 18.58 -13.84
CA ALA A 20 8.17 19.27 -14.74
C ALA A 20 8.85 20.48 -14.05
N ALA A 21 8.11 21.26 -13.26
CA ALA A 21 8.67 22.38 -12.48
C ALA A 21 9.72 21.92 -11.46
N ALA A 22 9.58 20.71 -10.90
CA ALA A 22 10.57 20.11 -10.01
C ALA A 22 11.88 19.68 -10.73
N GLN A 23 11.85 19.48 -12.05
CA GLN A 23 13.02 19.09 -12.85
C GLN A 23 13.96 20.27 -13.15
N THR A 24 13.44 21.49 -13.27
CA THR A 24 14.26 22.67 -13.59
C THR A 24 15.08 23.17 -12.40
N VAL A 25 14.61 22.94 -11.17
CA VAL A 25 15.31 23.36 -9.93
C VAL A 25 16.49 22.44 -9.58
N ALA A 26 16.50 21.19 -10.06
CA ALA A 26 17.55 20.21 -9.76
C ALA A 26 18.85 20.40 -10.57
N ALA A 27 18.87 21.28 -11.58
CA ALA A 27 20.03 21.47 -12.46
C ALA A 27 21.07 22.49 -11.96
N GLY A 28 20.84 23.17 -10.83
CA GLY A 28 21.72 24.23 -10.35
C GLY A 28 21.85 24.29 -8.84
N SER A 29 22.69 23.44 -8.24
CA SER A 29 23.53 23.84 -7.10
C SER A 29 24.55 22.74 -6.77
N ARG A 30 25.82 22.98 -7.14
CA ARG A 30 26.98 22.30 -6.56
C ARG A 30 27.22 22.86 -5.15
N ALA A 31 27.61 21.97 -4.23
CA ALA A 31 28.09 22.28 -2.88
C ALA A 31 29.32 23.23 -2.90
N PRO A 32 29.69 23.84 -1.75
CA PRO A 32 30.58 23.09 -0.83
C PRO A 32 30.31 23.31 0.68
N GLU A 33 30.67 22.29 1.47
CA GLU A 33 31.06 22.35 2.89
C GLU A 33 32.27 23.30 3.09
N PRO A 34 32.54 23.90 4.29
CA PRO A 34 33.01 23.12 5.43
C PRO A 34 32.72 23.65 6.87
N ARG A 35 32.71 22.70 7.82
CA ARG A 35 33.32 22.66 9.18
C ARG A 35 33.45 23.91 10.10
N ASN A 36 32.80 23.73 11.27
CA ASN A 36 33.32 23.79 12.66
C ASN A 36 33.27 25.10 13.49
N ALA A 37 32.97 24.87 14.78
CA ALA A 37 33.28 25.62 16.02
C ALA A 37 32.24 26.60 16.63
N ALA A 38 32.04 26.36 17.94
CA ALA A 38 31.78 27.30 19.05
C ALA A 38 30.33 27.64 19.48
N GLU A 39 29.95 27.13 20.65
CA GLU A 39 29.17 27.84 21.71
C GLU A 39 29.86 29.19 22.08
N PRO A 40 29.23 30.17 22.79
CA PRO A 40 28.16 30.01 23.79
C PRO A 40 27.09 31.15 23.93
N GLN A 41 26.10 30.90 24.80
CA GLN A 41 25.40 31.82 25.74
C GLN A 41 24.60 33.05 25.23
N SER A 42 23.31 33.15 25.62
CA SER A 42 22.87 33.99 26.75
C SER A 42 21.40 34.44 26.67
N ALA A 43 20.67 34.07 27.74
CA ALA A 43 19.73 34.86 28.55
C ALA A 43 18.51 35.64 27.99
N ALA A 44 17.44 35.53 28.81
CA ALA A 44 16.52 36.59 29.25
C ALA A 44 15.09 36.61 28.67
N GLU A 45 14.19 35.93 29.40
CA GLU A 45 12.88 36.47 29.82
C GLU A 45 13.08 37.77 30.66
N PRO A 46 12.11 38.72 30.78
CA PRO A 46 10.78 38.43 31.35
C PRO A 46 9.56 39.32 30.96
N ARG A 47 8.40 38.73 31.30
CA ARG A 47 7.09 39.24 31.79
C ARG A 47 6.71 40.74 31.85
N GLY A 48 5.40 40.96 31.58
CA GLY A 48 4.49 41.93 32.23
C GLY A 48 4.17 43.17 31.38
N VAL A 49 3.01 43.84 31.41
CA VAL A 49 1.74 43.76 32.16
C VAL A 49 0.74 44.73 31.48
N ALA A 50 -0.55 44.39 31.54
CA ALA A 50 -1.78 45.21 31.64
C ALA A 50 -1.89 46.64 31.05
N GLY A 51 -3.04 46.92 30.39
CA GLY A 51 -3.72 48.22 30.53
C GLY A 51 -4.59 48.75 29.37
N LEU A 52 -5.92 48.76 29.58
CA LEU A 52 -6.94 49.77 29.21
C LEU A 52 -7.25 50.00 27.69
N GLN A 53 -8.42 49.55 27.21
CA GLN A 53 -9.73 50.25 27.14
C GLN A 53 -9.77 51.51 26.25
N SER A 54 -10.46 51.43 25.11
CA SER A 54 -11.38 52.49 24.63
C SER A 54 -12.34 51.99 23.53
N VAL A 55 -13.52 52.58 23.54
CA VAL A 55 -14.75 52.28 22.80
C VAL A 55 -14.78 53.06 21.48
N ALA A 56 -15.18 52.42 20.36
CA ALA A 56 -15.90 53.06 19.25
C ALA A 56 -16.31 52.03 18.19
N GLN A 57 -17.61 51.82 18.01
CA GLN A 57 -18.19 51.37 16.74
C GLN A 57 -18.43 52.61 15.86
N PRO A 58 -18.21 52.52 14.54
CA PRO A 58 -19.38 52.55 13.67
C PRO A 58 -19.31 51.55 12.51
N GLN A 59 -20.49 51.30 11.93
CA GLN A 59 -20.78 50.28 10.93
C GLN A 59 -20.59 50.74 9.47
N VAL A 60 -20.46 49.71 8.62
CA VAL A 60 -20.86 49.55 7.21
C VAL A 60 -19.85 49.93 6.11
N ALA A 61 -19.49 48.88 5.35
CA ALA A 61 -19.53 48.77 3.89
C ALA A 61 -18.23 48.21 3.28
N GLY A 62 -18.34 46.96 2.81
CA GLY A 62 -17.71 46.46 1.59
C GLY A 62 -16.19 46.42 1.53
N GLN A 63 -15.63 45.20 1.61
CA GLN A 63 -14.75 44.63 0.59
C GLN A 63 -14.20 43.29 1.08
N GLU A 64 -14.64 42.21 0.42
CA GLU A 64 -14.07 40.87 0.56
C GLU A 64 -12.63 40.90 0.02
N ALA A 65 -11.66 41.01 0.94
CA ALA A 65 -10.25 40.80 0.67
C ALA A 65 -9.78 39.57 1.47
N GLU A 66 -9.85 38.43 0.81
CA GLU A 66 -9.36 37.14 1.28
C GLU A 66 -7.82 37.19 1.44
N SER A 67 -7.35 37.39 2.67
CA SER A 67 -5.95 37.20 3.05
C SER A 67 -5.78 35.96 3.91
N ALA A 68 -5.27 34.92 3.26
CA ALA A 68 -4.21 34.02 3.71
C ALA A 68 -4.22 33.56 5.18
N ARG A 69 -4.53 32.27 5.38
CA ARG A 69 -3.69 31.42 6.21
C ARG A 69 -3.12 30.29 5.36
N ALA A 70 -1.85 30.50 4.98
CA ALA A 70 -1.02 29.55 4.28
C ALA A 70 -0.92 28.25 5.09
N ALA A 71 -1.64 27.21 4.65
CA ALA A 71 -1.37 25.85 5.04
C ALA A 71 -0.07 25.42 4.35
N ALA A 72 0.99 25.21 5.13
CA ALA A 72 2.23 24.64 4.66
C ALA A 72 1.93 23.32 3.91
N PRO A 73 2.46 23.10 2.69
CA PRO A 73 2.17 21.88 1.95
C PRO A 73 2.77 20.67 2.70
N LEU A 74 1.96 19.61 2.83
CA LEU A 74 2.40 18.29 3.26
C LEU A 74 3.66 17.92 2.47
N ARG A 75 4.75 17.67 3.19
CA ARG A 75 6.02 17.22 2.61
C ARG A 75 5.82 15.81 2.04
N VAL A 76 5.52 15.73 0.74
CA VAL A 76 5.51 14.48 -0.01
C VAL A 76 6.96 14.00 -0.12
N VAL A 77 7.31 12.96 0.64
CA VAL A 77 8.56 12.22 0.42
C VAL A 77 8.39 11.44 -0.87
N ALA A 78 8.88 12.01 -1.97
CA ALA A 78 8.97 11.30 -3.24
C ALA A 78 10.01 10.17 -3.11
N PRO A 79 9.66 8.91 -3.41
CA PRO A 79 10.66 7.85 -3.49
C PRO A 79 11.59 8.10 -4.69
N GLU A 80 12.89 8.01 -4.47
CA GLU A 80 13.90 8.05 -5.53
C GLU A 80 13.65 6.94 -6.57
N PRO A 81 13.75 7.23 -7.87
CA PRO A 81 13.64 6.20 -8.89
C PRO A 81 14.95 5.44 -9.03
N ALA A 82 15.07 4.31 -8.32
CA ALA A 82 16.10 3.31 -8.63
C ALA A 82 15.76 2.64 -9.97
N THR A 83 16.36 3.12 -11.06
CA THR A 83 16.29 2.47 -12.39
C THR A 83 17.44 1.48 -12.52
N VAL A 84 17.36 0.38 -11.77
CA VAL A 84 18.17 -0.83 -11.97
C VAL A 84 17.19 -1.96 -12.26
N GLY A 85 17.47 -2.78 -13.28
CA GLY A 85 16.55 -3.77 -13.84
C GLY A 85 15.73 -4.49 -12.77
N ARG A 86 14.42 -4.18 -12.72
CA ARG A 86 13.52 -4.78 -11.72
C ARG A 86 13.55 -6.30 -11.85
N ALA A 87 13.70 -6.99 -10.72
CA ALA A 87 13.55 -8.43 -10.66
C ALA A 87 12.23 -8.86 -11.31
N ARG A 88 12.23 -9.98 -12.05
CA ARG A 88 11.04 -10.49 -12.76
C ARG A 88 9.89 -10.90 -11.82
N THR A 89 10.18 -11.03 -10.53
CA THR A 89 9.24 -11.38 -9.47
C THR A 89 9.18 -10.29 -8.41
N LEU A 90 8.01 -10.16 -7.78
CA LEU A 90 7.79 -9.39 -6.57
C LEU A 90 7.98 -10.33 -5.38
N GLY A 91 8.89 -9.99 -4.48
CA GLY A 91 9.18 -10.77 -3.28
C GLY A 91 7.94 -10.97 -2.41
N MET A 92 7.80 -12.17 -1.85
CA MET A 92 6.65 -12.59 -1.05
C MET A 92 7.09 -12.99 0.37
N PRO A 93 6.16 -13.00 1.35
CA PRO A 93 6.43 -13.56 2.67
C PRO A 93 7.01 -14.98 2.58
N GLU A 94 7.86 -15.36 3.53
CA GLU A 94 8.60 -16.63 3.51
C GLU A 94 7.70 -17.86 3.29
N TRP A 95 6.55 -17.88 3.97
CA TRP A 95 5.58 -18.97 3.86
C TRP A 95 5.06 -19.19 2.44
N LEU A 96 5.04 -18.14 1.63
CA LEU A 96 4.61 -18.18 0.25
C LEU A 96 5.81 -18.30 -0.70
N ALA A 97 6.88 -17.53 -0.46
CA ALA A 97 8.07 -17.53 -1.30
C ALA A 97 8.69 -18.92 -1.45
N GLY A 98 8.80 -19.69 -0.36
CA GLY A 98 9.32 -21.06 -0.39
C GLY A 98 8.48 -22.05 -1.21
N GLN A 99 7.21 -21.72 -1.47
CA GLN A 99 6.29 -22.55 -2.27
C GLN A 99 6.17 -22.08 -3.72
N LEU A 100 6.78 -20.94 -4.08
CA LEU A 100 6.77 -20.38 -5.43
C LEU A 100 8.07 -20.72 -6.17
N ALA A 101 7.96 -21.28 -7.38
CA ALA A 101 9.13 -21.69 -8.17
C ALA A 101 10.10 -20.54 -8.49
N GLY A 102 9.64 -19.28 -8.45
CA GLY A 102 10.46 -18.08 -8.64
C GLY A 102 10.63 -17.21 -7.39
N GLY A 103 10.28 -17.73 -6.20
CA GLY A 103 10.39 -17.03 -4.92
C GLY A 103 9.43 -15.85 -4.73
N GLY A 104 8.50 -15.61 -5.66
CA GLY A 104 7.65 -14.43 -5.65
C GLY A 104 6.60 -14.41 -6.76
N LEU A 105 5.68 -13.45 -6.69
CA LEU A 105 4.65 -13.25 -7.71
C LEU A 105 5.27 -12.66 -8.96
N VAL A 106 4.89 -13.16 -10.13
CA VAL A 106 5.47 -12.68 -11.39
C VAL A 106 4.90 -11.31 -11.73
N ARG A 107 5.80 -10.35 -11.94
CA ARG A 107 5.44 -9.01 -12.39
C ARG A 107 4.92 -9.07 -13.82
N GLY A 108 3.97 -8.19 -14.14
CA GLY A 108 3.30 -8.17 -15.44
C GLY A 108 2.30 -9.31 -15.64
N ALA A 109 1.95 -10.04 -14.58
CA ALA A 109 1.05 -11.19 -14.63
C ALA A 109 0.02 -11.18 -13.50
N VAL A 110 -1.08 -11.90 -13.73
CA VAL A 110 -2.17 -12.06 -12.76
C VAL A 110 -1.98 -13.36 -11.98
N THR A 111 -2.15 -13.29 -10.67
CA THR A 111 -2.31 -14.43 -9.78
C THR A 111 -3.75 -14.43 -9.27
N ALA A 112 -4.47 -15.52 -9.46
CA ALA A 112 -5.79 -15.71 -8.86
C ALA A 112 -5.60 -16.32 -7.46
N MET A 113 -6.34 -15.82 -6.47
CA MET A 113 -6.29 -16.31 -5.11
C MET A 113 -7.71 -16.52 -4.56
N ALA A 114 -7.90 -17.56 -3.76
CA ALA A 114 -9.10 -17.72 -2.96
C ALA A 114 -9.29 -16.51 -2.02
N ASP A 115 -10.51 -16.21 -1.60
CA ASP A 115 -10.73 -15.09 -0.68
C ASP A 115 -10.26 -15.47 0.74
N CYS A 116 -9.04 -15.05 1.08
CA CYS A 116 -8.42 -15.26 2.38
C CYS A 116 -7.85 -13.93 2.91
N PRO A 117 -8.63 -13.15 3.69
CA PRO A 117 -8.19 -11.85 4.19
C PRO A 117 -6.88 -11.90 4.98
N ALA A 118 -6.66 -12.96 5.77
CA ALA A 118 -5.44 -13.11 6.57
C ALA A 118 -4.18 -13.19 5.67
N ALA A 119 -4.24 -13.95 4.58
CA ALA A 119 -3.15 -14.04 3.62
C ALA A 119 -2.96 -12.72 2.85
N VAL A 120 -4.06 -12.03 2.47
CA VAL A 120 -3.99 -10.71 1.83
C VAL A 120 -3.31 -9.68 2.72
N VAL A 121 -3.68 -9.64 4.00
CA VAL A 121 -3.09 -8.73 5.00
C VAL A 121 -1.59 -8.95 5.11
N ASP A 122 -1.16 -10.20 5.25
CA ASP A 122 0.25 -10.55 5.39
C ASP A 122 1.06 -10.23 4.13
N ILE A 123 0.53 -10.52 2.93
CA ILE A 123 1.15 -10.15 1.65
C ILE A 123 1.30 -8.62 1.52
N LEU A 124 0.25 -7.86 1.83
CA LEU A 124 0.29 -6.39 1.76
C LEU A 124 1.27 -5.81 2.78
N ALA A 125 1.29 -6.35 3.99
CA ALA A 125 2.23 -5.93 5.03
C ALA A 125 3.67 -6.19 4.59
N HIS A 126 3.96 -7.37 4.05
CA HIS A 126 5.30 -7.71 3.55
C HIS A 126 5.73 -6.80 2.39
N VAL A 127 4.89 -6.59 1.38
CA VAL A 127 5.26 -5.76 0.21
C VAL A 127 5.53 -4.32 0.64
N THR A 128 4.67 -3.75 1.48
CA THR A 128 4.82 -2.35 1.93
C THR A 128 5.97 -2.17 2.91
N ALA A 129 6.22 -3.12 3.81
CA ALA A 129 7.37 -3.12 4.72
C ALA A 129 8.72 -3.17 3.98
N ASN A 130 8.77 -3.85 2.83
CA ASN A 130 9.95 -3.90 1.96
C ASN A 130 10.03 -2.71 0.98
N GLY A 131 9.27 -1.65 1.22
CA GLY A 131 9.33 -0.40 0.45
C GLY A 131 8.50 -0.41 -0.84
N GLY A 132 7.83 -1.50 -1.18
CA GLY A 132 6.93 -1.57 -2.35
C GLY A 132 5.65 -0.76 -2.15
N CYS A 133 5.06 -0.30 -3.25
CA CYS A 133 3.77 0.39 -3.22
C CYS A 133 2.65 -0.55 -3.67
N ALA A 134 1.55 -0.59 -2.93
CA ALA A 134 0.44 -1.49 -3.18
C ALA A 134 -0.90 -0.74 -3.28
N ALA A 135 -1.86 -1.32 -4.00
CA ALA A 135 -3.25 -0.88 -3.97
C ALA A 135 -4.23 -2.01 -3.65
N VAL A 136 -5.33 -1.67 -3.01
CA VAL A 136 -6.47 -2.55 -2.74
C VAL A 136 -7.70 -1.97 -3.42
N VAL A 137 -8.32 -2.75 -4.30
CA VAL A 137 -9.41 -2.33 -5.17
C VAL A 137 -10.63 -3.23 -4.94
N GLY A 138 -11.76 -2.64 -4.57
CA GLY A 138 -13.01 -3.38 -4.39
C GLY A 138 -13.06 -4.24 -3.13
N TYR A 139 -12.18 -4.03 -2.14
CA TYR A 139 -12.12 -4.81 -0.90
C TYR A 139 -12.46 -3.98 0.35
N PRO A 140 -13.71 -3.48 0.49
CA PRO A 140 -14.08 -2.55 1.57
C PRO A 140 -14.00 -3.16 2.98
N LYS A 141 -14.06 -4.49 3.11
CA LYS A 141 -14.03 -5.20 4.41
C LYS A 141 -12.61 -5.57 4.88
N LEU A 142 -11.57 -5.18 4.16
CA LEU A 142 -10.19 -5.51 4.53
C LEU A 142 -9.75 -4.73 5.77
N ALA A 143 -9.21 -5.43 6.76
CA ALA A 143 -8.75 -4.83 8.01
C ALA A 143 -7.40 -4.10 7.84
N LEU A 144 -7.43 -2.81 7.48
CA LEU A 144 -6.21 -2.00 7.31
C LEU A 144 -5.35 -1.94 8.59
N ALA A 145 -6.00 -1.91 9.75
CA ALA A 145 -5.30 -1.97 11.04
C ALA A 145 -4.50 -3.26 11.23
N ALA A 146 -4.92 -4.37 10.61
CA ALA A 146 -4.18 -5.64 10.66
C ALA A 146 -2.92 -5.59 9.80
N ILE A 147 -2.92 -4.82 8.70
CA ILE A 147 -1.73 -4.61 7.86
C ILE A 147 -0.67 -3.84 8.66
N ALA A 148 -1.07 -2.75 9.32
CA ALA A 148 -0.17 -2.00 10.20
C ALA A 148 0.35 -2.86 11.37
N ALA A 149 -0.54 -3.67 11.98
CA ALA A 149 -0.17 -4.58 13.07
C ALA A 149 0.71 -5.76 12.62
N ALA A 150 0.82 -6.02 11.31
CA ALA A 150 1.76 -6.99 10.74
C ALA A 150 3.08 -6.33 10.30
N GLY A 151 3.27 -5.03 10.59
CA GLY A 151 4.46 -4.26 10.24
C GLY A 151 4.42 -3.63 8.84
N GLY A 152 3.27 -3.62 8.19
CA GLY A 152 3.07 -2.95 6.90
C GLY A 152 3.05 -1.43 7.02
N GLU A 153 3.49 -0.75 5.96
CA GLU A 153 3.55 0.71 5.88
C GLU A 153 2.32 1.25 5.14
N LEU A 154 1.36 1.82 5.89
CA LEU A 154 0.10 2.31 5.31
C LEU A 154 0.30 3.52 4.39
N SER A 155 1.38 4.31 4.54
CA SER A 155 1.67 5.41 3.61
C SER A 155 1.99 4.96 2.18
N ARG A 156 2.28 3.66 1.99
CA ARG A 156 2.55 3.03 0.69
C ARG A 156 1.34 2.27 0.13
N LEU A 157 0.17 2.39 0.77
CA LEU A 157 -1.03 1.67 0.42
C LEU A 157 -2.12 2.62 -0.11
N ILE A 158 -2.61 2.32 -1.32
CA ILE A 158 -3.75 3.03 -1.93
C ILE A 158 -5.00 2.17 -1.77
N ILE A 159 -6.11 2.76 -1.32
CA ILE A 159 -7.39 2.07 -1.17
C ILE A 159 -8.41 2.66 -2.12
N VAL A 160 -9.03 1.81 -2.94
CA VAL A 160 -10.16 2.14 -3.80
C VAL A 160 -11.33 1.23 -3.40
N PRO A 161 -12.20 1.67 -2.46
CA PRO A 161 -13.28 0.82 -1.94
C PRO A 161 -14.31 0.43 -3.00
N ASP A 162 -14.66 1.37 -3.88
CA ASP A 162 -15.62 1.17 -4.97
C ASP A 162 -15.02 1.69 -6.31
N PRO A 163 -14.55 0.79 -7.19
CA PRO A 163 -14.00 1.17 -8.49
C PRO A 163 -15.07 1.30 -9.60
N ALA A 164 -16.35 1.07 -9.29
CA ALA A 164 -17.41 1.12 -10.29
C ALA A 164 -17.67 2.56 -10.78
N PRO A 165 -18.05 2.75 -12.06
CA PRO A 165 -18.15 1.76 -13.12
C PRO A 165 -16.81 1.47 -13.84
N HIS A 166 -15.73 2.17 -13.51
CA HIS A 166 -14.49 2.24 -14.30
C HIS A 166 -13.39 1.27 -13.87
N VAL A 167 -13.76 0.05 -13.48
CA VAL A 167 -12.83 -0.93 -12.89
C VAL A 167 -11.58 -1.17 -13.74
N GLY A 168 -11.74 -1.39 -15.05
CA GLY A 168 -10.63 -1.66 -15.95
C GLY A 168 -9.64 -0.50 -16.07
N ALA A 169 -10.15 0.74 -16.05
CA ALA A 169 -9.33 1.94 -16.09
C ALA A 169 -8.55 2.10 -14.78
N VAL A 170 -9.23 1.97 -13.63
CA VAL A 170 -8.61 2.01 -12.30
C VAL A 170 -7.48 0.98 -12.18
N LEU A 171 -7.73 -0.28 -12.53
CA LEU A 171 -6.70 -1.33 -12.48
C LEU A 171 -5.51 -1.03 -13.38
N SER A 172 -5.78 -0.53 -14.60
CA SER A 172 -4.72 -0.21 -15.56
C SER A 172 -3.84 0.95 -15.07
N THR A 173 -4.46 2.02 -14.56
CA THR A 173 -3.75 3.19 -14.03
C THR A 173 -2.91 2.82 -12.81
N LEU A 174 -3.46 2.02 -11.88
CA LEU A 174 -2.71 1.57 -10.70
C LEU A 174 -1.54 0.65 -11.09
N ALA A 175 -1.73 -0.23 -12.08
CA ALA A 175 -0.68 -1.13 -12.55
C ALA A 175 0.53 -0.38 -13.14
N GLU A 176 0.35 0.80 -13.74
CA GLU A 176 1.45 1.58 -14.31
C GLU A 176 2.43 2.13 -13.24
N GLY A 177 1.95 2.35 -12.01
CA GLY A 177 2.72 3.02 -10.95
C GLY A 177 3.09 2.15 -9.75
N LEU A 178 2.48 0.96 -9.59
CA LEU A 178 2.57 0.17 -8.36
C LEU A 178 3.30 -1.17 -8.54
N ASP A 179 3.70 -1.75 -7.42
CA ASP A 179 4.32 -3.07 -7.37
C ASP A 179 3.27 -4.18 -7.28
N LEU A 180 2.20 -3.95 -6.51
CA LEU A 180 1.12 -4.89 -6.27
C LEU A 180 -0.24 -4.20 -6.37
N VAL A 181 -1.19 -4.82 -7.08
CA VAL A 181 -2.61 -4.46 -7.01
C VAL A 181 -3.37 -5.69 -6.53
N VAL A 182 -4.11 -5.55 -5.44
CA VAL A 182 -5.09 -6.53 -4.95
C VAL A 182 -6.47 -6.10 -5.43
N TYR A 183 -7.17 -6.98 -6.12
CA TYR A 183 -8.50 -6.70 -6.66
C TYR A 183 -9.48 -7.78 -6.23
N VAL A 184 -10.64 -7.37 -5.70
CA VAL A 184 -11.78 -8.26 -5.44
C VAL A 184 -12.88 -7.99 -6.46
N PRO A 185 -13.12 -8.89 -7.42
CA PRO A 185 -14.16 -8.72 -8.40
C PRO A 185 -15.56 -8.86 -7.79
N VAL A 186 -16.45 -7.90 -8.08
CA VAL A 186 -17.88 -7.98 -7.70
C VAL A 186 -18.66 -8.99 -8.54
N ARG A 187 -18.13 -9.37 -9.70
CA ARG A 187 -18.71 -10.33 -10.65
C ARG A 187 -17.60 -11.18 -11.25
N ARG A 188 -17.98 -12.32 -11.85
CA ARG A 188 -17.05 -13.18 -12.59
C ARG A 188 -16.29 -12.37 -13.63
N VAL A 189 -14.96 -12.51 -13.61
CA VAL A 189 -14.06 -11.88 -14.56
C VAL A 189 -14.20 -12.58 -15.92
N THR A 190 -14.70 -11.87 -16.93
CA THR A 190 -14.82 -12.40 -18.29
C THR A 190 -13.51 -12.23 -19.06
N PRO A 191 -13.21 -13.08 -20.07
CA PRO A 191 -12.03 -12.88 -20.92
C PRO A 191 -12.01 -11.51 -21.61
N THR A 192 -13.17 -10.97 -21.98
CA THR A 192 -13.32 -9.65 -22.60
C THR A 192 -12.84 -8.53 -21.68
N PHE A 193 -13.13 -8.63 -20.38
CA PHE A 193 -12.63 -7.69 -19.37
C PHE A 193 -11.15 -7.93 -19.02
N ALA A 194 -10.74 -9.20 -18.91
CA ALA A 194 -9.39 -9.56 -18.48
C ALA A 194 -8.31 -9.14 -19.49
N ARG A 195 -8.55 -9.34 -20.79
CA ARG A 195 -7.55 -9.15 -21.85
C ARG A 195 -6.94 -7.72 -21.89
N PRO A 196 -7.73 -6.62 -21.86
CA PRO A 196 -7.17 -5.28 -21.81
C PRO A 196 -6.34 -5.00 -20.56
N VAL A 197 -6.81 -5.46 -19.39
CA VAL A 197 -6.10 -5.30 -18.11
C VAL A 197 -4.76 -6.04 -18.16
N GLU A 198 -4.73 -7.28 -18.64
CA GLU A 198 -3.49 -8.04 -18.81
C GLU A 198 -2.53 -7.41 -19.84
N ALA A 199 -3.07 -6.85 -20.93
CA ALA A 199 -2.25 -6.17 -21.92
C ALA A 199 -1.53 -4.94 -21.34
N ARG A 200 -2.18 -4.21 -20.43
CA ARG A 200 -1.57 -3.13 -19.66
C ARG A 200 -0.59 -3.68 -18.62
N LEU A 201 -0.98 -4.72 -17.88
CA LEU A 201 -0.16 -5.33 -16.86
C LEU A 201 1.19 -5.82 -17.42
N ARG A 202 1.20 -6.47 -18.59
CA ARG A 202 2.44 -6.94 -19.25
C ARG A 202 3.44 -5.84 -19.59
N LYS A 203 2.97 -4.61 -19.79
CA LYS A 203 3.82 -3.43 -20.05
C LYS A 203 4.28 -2.73 -18.77
N SER A 204 3.78 -3.19 -17.62
CA SER A 204 4.09 -2.65 -16.30
C SER A 204 4.96 -3.62 -15.49
N SER A 205 5.50 -3.15 -14.38
CA SER A 205 6.15 -4.00 -13.38
C SER A 205 5.20 -4.45 -12.26
N CYS A 206 3.89 -4.26 -12.39
CA CYS A 206 2.93 -4.60 -11.34
C CYS A 206 2.59 -6.10 -11.36
N ALA A 207 2.48 -6.72 -10.18
CA ALA A 207 1.80 -8.01 -10.02
C ALA A 207 0.32 -7.74 -9.66
N LEU A 208 -0.62 -8.43 -10.31
CA LEU A 208 -2.05 -8.32 -9.99
C LEU A 208 -2.49 -9.57 -9.22
N LEU A 209 -3.06 -9.39 -8.03
CA LEU A 209 -3.65 -10.44 -7.20
C LEU A 209 -5.18 -10.31 -7.24
N SER A 210 -5.84 -11.19 -7.99
CA SER A 210 -7.30 -11.25 -8.08
C SER A 210 -7.84 -12.20 -7.01
N CYS A 211 -8.56 -11.69 -6.02
CA CYS A 211 -9.05 -12.45 -4.88
C CYS A 211 -10.54 -12.84 -5.03
N GLY A 212 -10.90 -14.06 -4.67
CA GLY A 212 -12.30 -14.52 -4.56
C GLY A 212 -12.98 -14.90 -5.88
N ALA A 213 -12.35 -14.67 -7.03
CA ALA A 213 -12.84 -15.15 -8.31
C ALA A 213 -11.69 -15.61 -9.23
N PRO A 214 -11.92 -16.68 -10.03
CA PRO A 214 -10.94 -17.12 -11.01
C PRO A 214 -10.72 -16.04 -12.07
N TRP A 215 -9.48 -15.88 -12.47
CA TRP A 215 -9.09 -14.95 -13.52
C TRP A 215 -8.69 -15.73 -14.79
N PRO A 216 -9.37 -15.51 -15.94
CA PRO A 216 -9.00 -16.17 -17.19
C PRO A 216 -7.55 -15.87 -17.57
N GLY A 217 -6.70 -16.89 -17.71
CA GLY A 217 -5.29 -16.68 -18.04
C GLY A 217 -4.36 -16.37 -16.86
N ALA A 218 -4.85 -16.54 -15.61
CA ALA A 218 -4.02 -16.42 -14.41
C ALA A 218 -2.75 -17.28 -14.53
N ARG A 219 -1.59 -16.68 -14.24
CA ARG A 219 -0.29 -17.35 -14.31
C ARG A 219 -0.10 -18.32 -13.15
N LEU A 220 -0.64 -17.96 -11.99
CA LEU A 220 -0.68 -18.77 -10.77
C LEU A 220 -2.09 -18.75 -10.18
N ASN A 221 -2.44 -19.83 -9.52
CA ASN A 221 -3.65 -19.98 -8.72
C ASN A 221 -3.25 -20.35 -7.30
N LEU A 222 -3.81 -19.65 -6.33
CA LEU A 222 -3.50 -19.77 -4.91
C LEU A 222 -4.80 -20.09 -4.16
N ASP A 223 -4.98 -21.34 -3.74
CA ASP A 223 -6.13 -21.76 -2.93
C ASP A 223 -5.68 -21.84 -1.48
N VAL A 224 -5.87 -20.74 -0.74
CA VAL A 224 -5.45 -20.60 0.66
C VAL A 224 -6.67 -20.33 1.52
N ARG A 225 -6.74 -20.98 2.68
CA ARG A 225 -7.80 -20.82 3.67
C ARG A 225 -7.22 -20.78 5.08
N VAL A 226 -7.96 -20.18 6.00
CA VAL A 226 -7.62 -20.21 7.43
C VAL A 226 -7.82 -21.64 7.95
N SER A 227 -6.80 -22.18 8.63
CA SER A 227 -6.84 -23.48 9.30
C SER A 227 -6.99 -23.37 10.82
N GLY A 228 -6.63 -22.22 11.42
CA GLY A 228 -6.72 -22.02 12.86
C GLY A 228 -6.46 -20.58 13.28
N VAL A 229 -6.83 -20.26 14.52
CA VAL A 229 -6.60 -18.95 15.14
C VAL A 229 -6.06 -19.19 16.54
N HIS A 230 -4.95 -18.53 16.90
CA HIS A 230 -4.31 -18.69 18.20
C HIS A 230 -4.20 -17.37 18.96
N GLY A 231 -4.04 -17.45 20.28
CA GLY A 231 -3.94 -16.30 21.19
C GLY A 231 -5.24 -15.93 21.93
N LEU A 232 -6.31 -16.68 21.69
CA LEU A 232 -7.57 -16.56 22.43
C LEU A 232 -7.55 -17.53 23.62
N GLY A 233 -7.86 -17.02 24.81
CA GLY A 233 -8.07 -17.78 26.04
C GLY A 233 -9.55 -17.78 26.45
N ARG A 234 -9.85 -18.34 27.62
CA ARG A 234 -11.22 -18.31 28.17
C ARG A 234 -11.56 -16.89 28.64
N GLY A 235 -12.50 -16.23 27.97
CA GLY A 235 -13.00 -14.89 28.33
C GLY A 235 -11.99 -13.75 28.17
N SER A 236 -10.81 -14.01 27.62
CA SER A 236 -9.74 -13.03 27.43
C SER A 236 -8.84 -13.44 26.27
N GLY A 237 -8.07 -12.49 25.72
CA GLY A 237 -7.07 -12.78 24.70
C GLY A 237 -7.20 -11.90 23.47
N ARG A 238 -6.23 -12.05 22.58
CA ARG A 238 -6.16 -11.35 21.30
C ARG A 238 -5.61 -12.33 20.29
N ILE A 239 -6.11 -12.27 19.05
CA ILE A 239 -5.52 -13.04 17.96
C ILE A 239 -4.04 -12.66 17.85
N ARG A 240 -3.17 -13.65 18.12
CA ARG A 240 -1.70 -13.51 18.02
C ARG A 240 -1.21 -14.05 16.68
N SER A 241 -1.83 -15.13 16.22
CA SER A 241 -1.52 -15.74 14.94
C SER A 241 -2.74 -16.39 14.31
N VAL A 242 -2.65 -16.56 12.99
CA VAL A 242 -3.66 -17.23 12.17
C VAL A 242 -2.96 -18.28 11.33
N GLY A 243 -3.30 -19.55 11.57
CA GLY A 243 -2.85 -20.66 10.75
C GLY A 243 -3.53 -20.59 9.37
N VAL A 244 -2.76 -20.80 8.31
CA VAL A 244 -3.27 -20.93 6.94
C VAL A 244 -2.76 -22.21 6.31
N THR A 245 -3.62 -22.84 5.51
CA THR A 245 -3.26 -23.98 4.68
C THR A 245 -3.82 -23.80 3.28
N GLY A 246 -3.17 -24.42 2.29
CA GLY A 246 -3.56 -24.24 0.92
C GLY A 246 -2.68 -24.93 -0.09
N ARG A 247 -2.86 -24.54 -1.35
CA ARG A 247 -2.03 -24.98 -2.46
C ARG A 247 -1.78 -23.85 -3.44
N VAL A 248 -0.67 -23.95 -4.15
CA VAL A 248 -0.33 -23.08 -5.27
C VAL A 248 0.01 -23.91 -6.50
N TRP A 249 -0.50 -23.52 -7.67
CA TRP A 249 -0.21 -24.18 -8.94
C TRP A 249 -0.32 -23.18 -10.10
N GLY A 250 0.29 -23.49 -11.24
CA GLY A 250 0.13 -22.66 -12.42
C GLY A 250 1.12 -22.96 -13.54
N LYS A 251 1.30 -22.00 -14.44
CA LYS A 251 2.16 -22.18 -15.62
C LYS A 251 3.63 -22.28 -15.20
N GLY A 252 4.22 -23.46 -15.41
CA GLY A 252 5.61 -23.74 -14.99
C GLY A 252 5.75 -23.94 -13.48
N GLN A 253 4.64 -24.16 -12.76
CA GLN A 253 4.64 -24.43 -11.34
C GLN A 253 3.78 -25.66 -11.04
N PRO A 254 4.39 -26.80 -10.67
CA PRO A 254 3.63 -27.95 -10.20
C PRO A 254 2.91 -27.60 -8.89
N PRO A 255 1.81 -28.30 -8.54
CA PRO A 255 1.09 -28.05 -7.30
C PRO A 255 1.99 -28.19 -6.07
N GLN A 256 2.12 -27.12 -5.29
CA GLN A 256 2.82 -27.11 -4.00
C GLN A 256 1.81 -26.89 -2.87
N ARG A 257 2.05 -27.50 -1.72
CA ARG A 257 1.23 -27.31 -0.52
C ARG A 257 1.75 -26.16 0.31
N ILE A 258 0.83 -25.39 0.88
CA ILE A 258 1.11 -24.28 1.78
C ILE A 258 0.58 -24.69 3.15
N THR A 259 1.41 -24.57 4.17
CA THR A 259 1.01 -24.59 5.57
C THR A 259 1.87 -23.57 6.29
N ALA A 260 1.24 -22.63 7.00
CA ALA A 260 1.94 -21.53 7.63
C ALA A 260 1.17 -20.95 8.80
N GLU A 261 1.87 -20.22 9.64
CA GLU A 261 1.29 -19.45 10.73
C GLU A 261 1.61 -17.97 10.52
N LEU A 262 0.57 -17.17 10.29
CA LEU A 262 0.68 -15.74 10.03
C LEU A 262 0.65 -15.01 11.38
N THR A 263 1.71 -14.28 11.71
CA THR A 263 1.81 -13.56 12.98
C THR A 263 1.66 -12.06 12.75
N GLY A 264 0.91 -11.39 13.64
CA GLY A 264 0.93 -9.93 13.69
C GLY A 264 2.27 -9.50 14.29
N ARG A 265 3.20 -9.00 13.48
CA ARG A 265 4.49 -8.49 13.96
C ARG A 265 4.25 -7.34 14.94
N ARG A 266 4.53 -7.57 16.22
CA ARG A 266 4.80 -6.48 17.16
C ARG A 266 6.08 -6.70 17.93
N ASP A 267 6.87 -5.62 17.89
CA ASP A 267 7.81 -5.05 18.85
C ASP A 267 8.21 -5.91 20.05
N GLY A 268 9.53 -6.00 20.23
CA GLY A 268 10.20 -6.83 21.20
C GLY A 268 9.61 -6.79 22.60
N ALA A 269 9.07 -7.92 23.02
CA ALA A 269 9.23 -8.47 24.35
C ALA A 269 9.17 -10.00 24.19
N GLY A 270 10.30 -10.66 24.50
CA GLY A 270 10.56 -12.04 24.16
C GLY A 270 9.49 -13.02 24.66
N SER A 271 9.12 -13.93 23.78
CA SER A 271 8.75 -15.29 24.15
C SER A 271 9.20 -16.18 23.00
N GLN A 272 10.35 -16.82 23.23
CA GLN A 272 10.80 -17.99 22.50
C GLN A 272 9.73 -19.07 22.70
N VAL A 273 8.88 -19.26 21.70
CA VAL A 273 7.97 -20.41 21.66
C VAL A 273 8.73 -21.52 20.95
N ASP A 274 9.11 -22.50 21.76
CA ASP A 274 9.62 -23.82 21.41
C ASP A 274 8.85 -24.42 20.23
N GLN A 275 9.44 -24.40 19.03
CA GLN A 275 8.98 -25.13 17.86
C GLN A 275 9.42 -26.59 17.97
N GLY A 276 8.89 -27.27 18.98
CA GLY A 276 9.01 -28.71 19.16
C GLY A 276 7.65 -29.36 18.90
N ARG A 277 7.61 -30.24 17.88
CA ARG A 277 6.61 -31.29 17.67
C ARG A 277 5.34 -30.89 16.89
N ILE A 278 5.43 -31.01 15.58
CA ILE A 278 4.30 -31.38 14.73
C ILE A 278 4.20 -32.91 14.75
N GLU A 279 3.46 -33.45 15.71
CA GLU A 279 2.75 -34.72 15.52
C GLU A 279 1.27 -34.39 15.53
N VAL A 280 0.60 -34.59 14.39
CA VAL A 280 -0.78 -35.07 14.43
C VAL A 280 -0.91 -36.13 13.36
N ALA A 281 -0.93 -37.36 13.87
CA ALA A 281 -1.41 -38.54 13.20
C ALA A 281 -2.93 -38.51 13.04
N LEU A 282 -3.37 -39.25 12.01
CA LEU A 282 -4.71 -39.71 11.60
C LEU A 282 -5.36 -38.89 10.48
#